data_AF-A0A3C0AL75-F1
#
_entry.id   AF-A0A3C0AL75-F1
#
_cell.length_a   1.000
_cell.length_b   1.000
_cell.length_c   1.000
_cell.angle_alpha   90.00
_cell.angle_beta   90.00
_cell.angle_gamma   90.00
#
_symmetry.space_group_name_H-M   'P 1'
#
loop_
_entity.id
_entity.type
_entity.pdbx_description
1 polymer ?
#
loop_
_entity_poly.entity_id
_entity_poly.type
_entity_poly.pdbx_seq_one_letter_code
_entity_poly.pdbx_strand_id
1 'polypeptide(L)'
;EQSPFQFEVGTASLGYAVVGFLAFRGSFGMRAAAVVGPSMFLLGAAGGHIYQMITAHNFAPGNAGVIFYTDLLIPLIGFVLLGLQWRYQKAAKASANDQ
;
A
#
# COMPACT_ATOMS: atom_id res chain seq x y z
N GLU A 1 10.41 -23.58 6.35
CA GLU A 1 11.25 -23.07 7.44
C GLU A 1 10.97 -21.59 7.66
N GLN A 2 11.15 -21.09 8.88
CA GLN A 2 11.20 -19.65 9.13
C GLN A 2 12.60 -19.16 8.82
N SER A 3 12.73 -18.21 7.89
CA SER A 3 14.03 -17.58 7.59
C SER A 3 14.14 -16.21 8.28
N PRO A 4 15.35 -15.72 8.55
CA PRO A 4 15.57 -14.37 9.09
C PRO A 4 14.83 -13.27 8.29
N PHE A 5 14.67 -13.48 6.99
CA PHE A 5 13.92 -12.58 6.11
C PHE A 5 12.44 -12.40 6.51
N GLN A 6 11.78 -13.44 7.05
CA GLN A 6 10.39 -13.31 7.52
C GLN A 6 10.28 -12.33 8.69
N PHE A 7 11.29 -12.29 9.57
CA PHE A 7 11.34 -11.33 10.67
C PHE A 7 11.56 -9.90 10.16
N GLU A 8 12.43 -9.71 9.16
CA GLU A 8 12.65 -8.41 8.51
C GLU A 8 11.37 -7.89 7.83
N VAL A 9 10.69 -8.75 7.06
CA VAL A 9 9.41 -8.39 6.42
C VAL A 9 8.32 -8.12 7.45
N GLY A 10 8.27 -8.91 8.52
CA GLY A 10 7.33 -8.71 9.63
C GLY A 10 7.54 -7.36 10.33
N THR A 11 8.79 -6.99 10.60
CA THR A 11 9.12 -5.70 11.22
C THR A 11 8.89 -4.52 10.28
N ALA A 12 9.16 -4.67 8.98
CA ALA A 12 8.77 -3.67 7.98
C ALA A 12 7.25 -3.45 7.94
N SER A 13 6.48 -4.55 7.95
CA SER A 13 5.02 -4.53 7.97
C SER A 13 4.47 -3.86 9.23
N LEU A 14 5.09 -4.10 10.39
CA LEU A 14 4.75 -3.42 11.64
C LEU A 14 4.99 -1.90 11.54
N GLY A 15 6.12 -1.48 10.96
CA GLY A 15 6.41 -0.06 10.73
C GLY A 15 5.35 0.61 9.85
N TYR A 16 4.95 -0.03 8.76
CA TYR A 16 3.86 0.44 7.91
C TYR A 16 2.54 0.56 8.66
N ALA A 17 2.19 -0.44 9.48
CA ALA A 17 0.98 -0.39 10.29
C ALA A 17 0.97 0.78 11.27
N VAL A 18 2.10 1.06 11.94
CA VAL A 18 2.25 2.21 12.84
C VAL A 18 2.00 3.53 12.10
N VAL A 19 2.59 3.72 10.93
CA VAL A 19 2.34 4.93 10.11
C VAL A 19 0.87 5.04 9.71
N GLY A 20 0.23 3.91 9.38
CA GLY A 20 -1.21 3.83 9.11
C GLY A 20 -2.06 4.31 10.30
N PHE A 21 -1.75 3.87 11.52
CA PHE A 21 -2.45 4.32 12.73
C PHE A 21 -2.27 5.82 12.97
N LEU A 22 -1.05 6.36 12.79
CA LEU A 22 -0.81 7.80 12.92
C LEU A 22 -1.60 8.60 11.87
N ALA A 23 -1.68 8.09 10.64
CA ALA A 23 -2.39 8.73 9.54
C ALA A 23 -3.91 8.85 9.74
N PHE A 24 -4.53 8.00 10.58
CA PHE A 24 -5.97 8.04 10.85
C PHE A 24 -6.43 9.44 11.29
N ARG A 25 -5.70 10.06 12.22
CA ARG A 25 -5.93 11.45 12.69
C ARG A 25 -4.91 12.45 12.16
N GLY A 26 -4.01 11.99 11.29
CA GLY A 26 -2.92 12.78 10.71
C GLY A 26 -3.36 13.72 9.59
N SER A 27 -2.40 14.54 9.15
CA SER A 27 -2.56 15.42 7.99
C SER A 27 -2.69 14.62 6.69
N PHE A 28 -3.10 15.30 5.62
CA PHE A 28 -3.10 14.70 4.28
C PHE A 28 -1.72 14.13 3.90
N GLY A 29 -0.63 14.85 4.22
CA GLY A 29 0.73 14.35 3.98
C GLY A 29 1.06 13.07 4.74
N MET A 30 0.57 12.93 5.97
CA MET A 30 0.74 11.71 6.76
C MET A 30 -0.03 10.53 6.15
N ARG A 31 -1.24 10.78 5.65
CA ARG A 31 -2.03 9.78 4.90
C ARG A 31 -1.36 9.40 3.58
N ALA A 32 -0.76 10.36 2.89
CA ALA A 32 0.02 10.09 1.68
C ALA A 32 1.22 9.18 1.99
N ALA A 33 1.96 9.45 3.07
CA ALA A 33 3.06 8.59 3.50
C ALA A 33 2.59 7.16 3.86
N ALA A 34 1.46 7.05 4.56
CA ALA A 34 0.83 5.77 4.91
C ALA A 34 0.35 4.95 3.69
N VAL A 35 0.15 5.59 2.53
CA VAL A 35 -0.20 4.91 1.28
C VAL A 35 1.05 4.60 0.45
N VAL A 36 1.94 5.58 0.25
CA VAL A 36 3.09 5.45 -0.66
C VAL A 36 4.07 4.38 -0.18
N GLY A 37 4.44 4.38 1.10
CA GLY A 37 5.41 3.43 1.64
C GLY A 37 5.00 1.96 1.45
N PRO A 38 3.84 1.54 1.98
CA PRO A 38 3.33 0.19 1.78
C PRO A 38 3.08 -0.14 0.30
N SER A 39 2.64 0.84 -0.50
CA SER A 39 2.41 0.62 -1.93
C SER A 39 3.69 0.25 -2.68
N MET A 40 4.81 0.94 -2.39
CA MET A 40 6.08 0.61 -3.01
C MET A 40 6.57 -0.79 -2.63
N PHE A 41 6.35 -1.19 -1.37
CA PHE A 41 6.66 -2.55 -0.91
C PHE A 41 5.83 -3.60 -1.67
N LEU A 42 4.51 -3.43 -1.71
CA LEU A 42 3.60 -4.36 -2.35
C LEU A 42 3.83 -4.46 -3.86
N LEU A 43 3.99 -3.33 -4.57
CA LEU A 43 4.28 -3.36 -6.00
C LEU A 43 5.65 -3.98 -6.32
N GLY A 44 6.64 -3.79 -5.43
CA GLY A 44 7.92 -4.50 -5.51
C GLY A 44 7.75 -6.02 -5.36
N ALA A 45 6.94 -6.46 -4.38
CA ALA A 45 6.60 -7.87 -4.18
C ALA A 45 5.87 -8.47 -5.40
N ALA A 46 4.89 -7.75 -5.96
CA ALA A 46 4.21 -8.14 -7.19
C ALA A 46 5.18 -8.34 -8.36
N GLY A 47 6.18 -7.46 -8.51
CA GLY A 47 7.25 -7.61 -9.49
C GLY A 47 8.07 -8.89 -9.28
N GLY A 48 8.42 -9.19 -8.02
CA GLY A 48 9.07 -10.45 -7.64
C GLY A 48 8.21 -11.68 -7.95
N HIS A 49 6.91 -11.60 -7.68
CA HIS A 49 5.96 -12.67 -8.01
C HIS A 49 5.86 -12.92 -9.51
N ILE A 50 5.75 -11.85 -10.32
CA ILE A 50 5.76 -11.94 -11.79
C ILE A 50 7.05 -12.63 -12.28
N TYR A 51 8.21 -12.18 -11.76
CA TYR A 51 9.49 -12.77 -12.13
C TYR A 51 9.52 -14.29 -11.83
N GLN A 52 9.08 -14.72 -10.65
CA GLN A 52 9.03 -16.13 -10.28
C GLN A 52 8.00 -16.94 -11.08
N MET A 53 6.84 -16.34 -11.41
CA MET A 53 5.84 -16.99 -12.26
C MET A 53 6.37 -17.25 -13.68
N ILE A 54 7.15 -16.31 -14.23
CA ILE A 54 7.73 -16.42 -15.57
C ILE A 54 8.93 -17.38 -15.58
N THR A 55 9.86 -17.22 -14.64
CA THR A 55 11.16 -17.91 -14.70
C THR A 55 11.15 -19.31 -14.07
N ALA A 56 10.34 -19.51 -13.03
CA ALA A 56 10.31 -20.75 -12.26
C ALA A 56 8.95 -21.45 -12.34
N HIS A 57 7.98 -20.91 -13.09
CA HIS A 57 6.60 -21.42 -13.15
C HIS A 57 5.98 -21.63 -11.76
N ASN A 58 6.36 -20.78 -10.80
CA ASN A 58 5.88 -20.90 -9.43
C ASN A 58 4.50 -20.25 -9.28
N PHE A 59 3.45 -21.04 -9.44
CA PHE A 59 2.06 -20.61 -9.23
C PHE A 59 1.48 -21.09 -7.89
N ALA A 60 2.35 -21.38 -6.92
CA ALA A 60 1.91 -21.74 -5.58
C ALA A 60 1.12 -20.58 -4.93
N PRO A 61 0.18 -20.87 -4.00
CA PRO A 61 -0.64 -19.83 -3.36
C PRO A 61 0.13 -18.71 -2.64
N GLY A 62 1.37 -18.96 -2.24
CA GLY A 62 2.25 -17.95 -1.63
C GLY A 62 2.99 -17.04 -2.63
N ASN A 63 2.82 -17.26 -3.93
CA ASN A 63 3.45 -16.47 -4.99
C ASN A 63 2.44 -15.92 -6.01
N ALA A 64 1.35 -16.66 -6.26
CA ALA A 64 0.31 -16.29 -7.22
C ALA A 64 -1.07 -16.21 -6.55
N GLY A 65 -2.10 -15.91 -7.35
CA GLY A 65 -3.48 -15.85 -6.86
C GLY A 65 -3.69 -14.69 -5.90
N VAL A 66 -4.26 -14.96 -4.72
CA VAL A 66 -4.72 -13.93 -3.77
C VAL A 66 -3.59 -12.98 -3.39
N ILE A 67 -2.41 -13.49 -3.03
CA ILE A 67 -1.26 -12.68 -2.61
C ILE A 67 -0.87 -11.68 -3.71
N PHE A 68 -0.69 -12.17 -4.93
CA PHE A 68 -0.35 -11.33 -6.08
C PHE A 68 -1.43 -10.28 -6.37
N TYR A 69 -2.72 -10.64 -6.32
CA TYR A 69 -3.78 -9.67 -6.55
C TYR A 69 -3.85 -8.62 -5.44
N THR A 70 -3.64 -8.99 -4.17
CA THR A 70 -3.63 -8.03 -3.07
C THR A 70 -2.48 -7.04 -3.19
N ASP A 71 -1.33 -7.47 -3.71
CA ASP A 71 -0.19 -6.59 -3.95
C ASP A 71 -0.47 -5.49 -4.98
N LEU A 72 -1.46 -5.68 -5.86
CA LEU A 72 -1.89 -4.69 -6.84
C LEU A 72 -3.11 -3.89 -6.37
N LEU A 73 -4.10 -4.57 -5.77
CA LEU A 73 -5.37 -3.96 -5.39
C LEU A 73 -5.24 -3.04 -4.18
N ILE A 74 -4.43 -3.39 -3.18
CA ILE A 74 -4.25 -2.55 -1.99
C ILE A 74 -3.64 -1.19 -2.35
N PRO A 75 -2.53 -1.11 -3.13
CA PRO A 75 -2.01 0.16 -3.62
C PRO A 75 -3.05 0.96 -4.41
N LEU A 76 -3.74 0.30 -5.35
CA LEU A 76 -4.76 0.94 -6.17
C LEU A 76 -5.85 1.58 -5.31
N ILE A 77 -6.41 0.83 -4.36
CA ILE A 77 -7.44 1.33 -3.44
C ILE A 77 -6.88 2.49 -2.61
N GLY A 78 -5.67 2.36 -2.06
CA GLY A 78 -5.02 3.41 -1.28
C GLY A 78 -4.89 4.73 -2.04
N PHE A 79 -4.37 4.68 -3.27
CA PHE A 79 -4.23 5.88 -4.11
C PHE A 79 -5.58 6.45 -4.56
N VAL A 80 -6.57 5.61 -4.86
CA VAL A 80 -7.93 6.05 -5.18
C VAL A 80 -8.54 6.82 -4.01
N LEU A 81 -8.49 6.26 -2.80
CA LEU A 81 -9.01 6.92 -1.59
C LEU A 81 -8.28 8.23 -1.28
N LEU A 82 -6.95 8.26 -1.43
CA LEU A 82 -6.16 9.46 -1.24
C LEU A 82 -6.54 10.55 -2.26
N GLY A 83 -6.73 10.18 -3.52
CA GLY A 83 -7.19 11.08 -4.58
C GLY A 83 -8.60 11.63 -4.33
N LEU A 84 -9.53 10.78 -3.90
CA LEU A 84 -10.88 11.20 -3.51
C LEU A 84 -10.86 12.17 -2.33
N GLN A 85 -10.05 11.89 -1.31
CA GLN A 85 -9.88 12.78 -0.16
C GLN A 85 -9.34 14.15 -0.59
N TRP A 86 -8.34 14.18 -1.47
CA TRP A 86 -7.77 15.44 -1.98
C TRP A 86 -8.83 16.28 -2.70
N ARG A 87 -9.65 15.66 -3.55
CA ARG A 87 -10.76 16.34 -4.25
C ARG A 87 -11.79 16.90 -3.28
N TYR A 88 -12.17 16.14 -2.26
CA TYR A 88 -13.12 16.58 -1.24
C TYR A 88 -12.61 17.79 -0.46
N GLN A 89 -11.34 17.75 -0.01
CA GLN A 89 -10.72 18.88 0.71
C GLN A 89 -10.60 20.13 -0.16
N LYS A 90 -10.31 19.98 -1.45
CA LYS A 90 -10.24 21.11 -2.40
C LYS A 90 -11.63 21.75 -2.60
N ALA A 91 -12.68 20.94 -2.78
CA ALA A 91 -14.04 21.43 -2.95
C ALA A 91 -14.54 22.18 -1.69
N ALA A 92 -14.31 21.61 -0.51
CA ALA A 92 -14.70 22.25 0.76
C ALA A 92 -14.02 23.62 0.98
N LYS A 93 -12.75 23.76 0.59
CA LYS A 93 -12.04 25.04 0.65
C LYS A 93 -12.60 26.07 -0.32
N ALA A 94 -12.99 25.65 -1.54
CA ALA A 94 -13.59 26.56 -2.51
C ALA A 94 -14.92 27.13 -1.99
N SER A 95 -15.81 26.28 -1.47
CA SER A 95 -17.10 26.72 -0.92
C SER A 95 -16.96 27.63 0.30
N ALA A 96 -15.89 27.52 1.08
CA ALA A 96 -15.63 28.39 2.22
C ALA A 96 -15.10 29.78 1.83
N ASN A 97 -14.50 29.92 0.65
CA ASN A 97 -14.00 31.20 0.14
C ASN A 97 -15.09 32.02 -0.57
N ASP A 98 -16.17 31.39 -0.99
CA ASP A 98 -17.32 32.03 -1.64
C ASP A 98 -18.36 32.57 -0.62
N GLN A 99 -18.19 32.28 0.68
CA GLN A 99 -18.98 32.81 1.81
C GLN A 99 -18.27 33.98 2.49
#